data_AF-A0A2D9CKT8-F1
#
_entry.id   AF-A0A2D9CKT8-F1
#
_cell.length_a   1.000
_cell.length_b   1.000
_cell.length_c   1.000
_cell.angle_alpha   90.00
_cell.angle_beta   90.00
_cell.angle_gamma   90.00
#
_symmetry.space_group_name_H-M   'P 1'
#
loop_
_entity.id
_entity.type
_entity.pdbx_description
1 polymer ?
#
loop_
_entity_poly.entity_id
_entity_poly.type
_entity_poly.pdbx_seq_one_letter_code
_entity_poly.pdbx_strand_id
1 'polypeptide(L)'
;MSLANLKKGLDGDLELYGELMVTELRKALAVKYPYAPGYNGSRGATGSANKIGGIPSGYQSNLYNSIESKYDVESQEVEILMNEYWQWVNDGRRPGSYAPIKPLQQWAMQRLGLNSEDAKSAAFGISKNLQKFGIAPTYFYDLAIENLETTINDDLFKDIETSVEDFLEHLVEETISPDNNIEVTI
;
A
#
# COMPACT_ATOMS: atom_id res chain seq x y z
N MET A 1 15.31 9.29 30.33
CA MET A 1 14.55 8.34 29.50
C MET A 1 15.37 7.05 29.40
N SER A 2 14.80 5.87 29.65
CA SER A 2 15.55 4.59 29.64
C SER A 2 15.61 3.98 28.23
N LEU A 3 16.64 3.18 27.93
CA LEU A 3 16.77 2.45 26.66
C LEU A 3 15.55 1.57 26.34
N ALA A 4 14.92 1.00 27.36
CA ALA A 4 13.72 0.17 27.22
C ALA A 4 12.50 0.98 26.75
N ASN A 5 12.36 2.22 27.21
CA ASN A 5 11.28 3.11 26.76
C ASN A 5 11.54 3.61 25.33
N LEU A 6 12.80 3.83 24.97
CA LEU A 6 13.19 4.22 23.61
C LEU A 6 12.91 3.08 22.61
N LYS A 7 13.22 1.83 22.97
CA LYS A 7 12.92 0.64 22.16
C LYS A 7 11.41 0.45 21.98
N LYS A 8 10.64 0.56 23.07
CA LYS A 8 9.17 0.43 23.03
C LYS A 8 8.49 1.51 22.16
N GLY A 9 9.04 2.72 22.13
CA GLY A 9 8.58 3.78 21.22
C GLY A 9 8.85 3.43 19.76
N LEU A 10 10.08 3.07 19.44
CA LEU A 10 10.48 2.67 18.08
C LEU A 10 9.69 1.48 17.54
N ASP A 11 9.43 0.47 18.40
CA ASP A 11 8.64 -0.69 18.03
C ASP A 11 7.20 -0.31 17.63
N GLY A 12 6.58 0.62 18.36
CA GLY A 12 5.24 1.14 18.04
C GLY A 12 5.20 1.98 16.76
N ASP A 13 6.24 2.77 16.51
CA ASP A 13 6.33 3.61 15.30
C ASP A 13 6.46 2.75 14.02
N LEU A 14 7.26 1.69 14.07
CA LEU A 14 7.44 0.77 12.94
C LEU A 14 6.16 -0.01 12.63
N GLU A 15 5.47 -0.53 13.65
CA GLU A 15 4.18 -1.20 13.48
C GLU A 15 3.16 -0.25 12.82
N LEU A 16 3.07 1.00 13.31
CA LEU A 16 2.21 2.03 12.74
C LEU A 16 2.54 2.33 11.27
N TYR A 17 3.83 2.48 10.92
CA TYR A 17 4.23 2.70 9.53
C TYR A 17 3.86 1.53 8.61
N GLY A 18 3.92 0.29 9.12
CA GLY A 18 3.43 -0.87 8.41
C GLY A 18 1.94 -0.78 8.11
N GLU A 19 1.11 -0.45 9.11
CA GLU A 19 -0.33 -0.29 8.94
C GLU A 19 -0.71 0.86 8.00
N LEU A 20 0.01 1.98 8.08
CA LEU A 20 -0.16 3.11 7.17
C LEU A 20 0.19 2.70 5.74
N MET A 21 1.29 1.97 5.52
CA MET A 21 1.66 1.50 4.19
C MET A 21 0.61 0.54 3.61
N VAL A 22 0.06 -0.38 4.42
CA VAL A 22 -1.06 -1.25 4.02
C VAL A 22 -2.26 -0.41 3.57
N THR A 23 -2.56 0.66 4.31
CA THR A 23 -3.66 1.57 4.00
C THR A 23 -3.44 2.30 2.67
N GLU A 24 -2.24 2.84 2.45
CA GLU A 24 -1.91 3.56 1.22
C GLU A 24 -1.86 2.65 0.00
N LEU A 25 -1.34 1.42 0.13
CA LEU A 25 -1.38 0.42 -0.94
C LEU A 25 -2.81 0.08 -1.35
N ARG A 26 -3.71 -0.08 -0.36
CA ARG A 26 -5.13 -0.32 -0.62
C ARG A 26 -5.79 0.87 -1.30
N LYS A 27 -5.53 2.09 -0.83
CA LYS A 27 -6.03 3.32 -1.47
C LYS A 27 -5.56 3.44 -2.91
N ALA A 28 -4.27 3.22 -3.18
CA ALA A 28 -3.72 3.25 -4.52
C ALA A 28 -4.41 2.24 -5.45
N LEU A 29 -4.61 0.99 -5.01
CA LEU A 29 -5.34 -0.02 -5.79
C LEU A 29 -6.82 0.33 -6.03
N ALA A 30 -7.44 1.13 -5.17
CA ALA A 30 -8.83 1.56 -5.29
C ALA A 30 -9.04 2.66 -6.35
N VAL A 31 -7.96 3.29 -6.83
CA VAL A 31 -8.03 4.33 -7.86
C VAL A 31 -8.50 3.72 -9.20
N LYS A 32 -9.14 4.55 -10.03
CA LYS A 32 -9.53 4.16 -11.38
C LYS A 32 -8.32 4.19 -12.32
N TYR A 33 -7.97 3.03 -12.86
CA TYR A 33 -6.92 2.91 -13.86
C TYR A 33 -7.51 2.80 -15.28
N PRO A 34 -6.77 3.18 -16.33
CA PRO A 34 -7.16 2.88 -17.71
C PRO A 34 -7.38 1.36 -17.91
N TYR A 35 -8.41 0.99 -18.66
CA TYR A 35 -8.75 -0.42 -18.89
C TYR A 35 -7.75 -1.12 -19.82
N ALA A 36 -6.71 -1.72 -19.21
CA ALA A 36 -5.74 -2.61 -19.87
C ALA A 36 -5.10 -2.08 -21.18
N PRO A 37 -4.51 -0.87 -21.18
CA PRO A 37 -3.70 -0.43 -22.31
C PRO A 37 -2.50 -1.37 -22.51
N GLY A 38 -2.01 -1.47 -23.73
CA GLY A 38 -0.75 -2.16 -24.02
C GLY A 38 0.43 -1.49 -23.29
N TYR A 39 1.56 -2.20 -23.12
CA TYR A 39 2.66 -1.78 -22.22
C TYR A 39 3.08 -0.31 -22.38
N ASN A 40 3.25 0.16 -23.62
CA ASN A 40 3.59 1.55 -23.95
C ASN A 40 2.41 2.30 -24.59
N GLY A 41 1.18 1.99 -24.21
CA GLY A 41 -0.02 2.47 -24.92
C GLY A 41 -0.17 1.88 -26.33
N SER A 42 0.57 0.81 -26.65
CA SER A 42 0.60 0.13 -27.96
C SER A 42 -0.76 -0.43 -28.41
N ARG A 43 -1.70 -0.52 -27.46
CA ARG A 43 -3.11 -0.81 -27.70
C ARG A 43 -3.92 0.23 -26.95
N GLY A 44 -4.80 0.93 -27.67
CA GLY A 44 -5.76 1.84 -27.08
C GLY A 44 -6.68 1.10 -26.11
N ALA A 45 -6.92 1.74 -24.97
CA ALA A 45 -7.83 1.29 -23.93
C ALA A 45 -9.01 2.24 -23.86
N THR A 46 -10.24 1.70 -23.81
CA THR A 46 -11.45 2.49 -23.58
C THR A 46 -12.11 2.03 -22.30
N GLY A 47 -12.35 2.96 -21.38
CA GLY A 47 -12.97 2.70 -20.07
C GLY A 47 -11.96 2.65 -18.93
N SER A 48 -12.48 2.42 -17.73
CA SER A 48 -11.71 2.34 -16.50
C SER A 48 -11.79 0.93 -15.91
N ALA A 49 -10.69 0.46 -15.34
CA ALA A 49 -10.62 -0.76 -14.54
C ALA A 49 -10.52 -0.39 -13.06
N ASN A 50 -11.25 -1.12 -12.22
CA ASN A 50 -10.97 -1.21 -10.80
C ASN A 50 -10.01 -2.40 -10.57
N LYS A 51 -8.95 -2.20 -9.79
CA LYS A 51 -8.03 -3.28 -9.41
C LYS A 51 -8.52 -4.06 -8.19
N ILE A 52 -9.46 -3.49 -7.43
CA ILE A 52 -10.26 -4.23 -6.45
C ILE A 52 -11.17 -5.16 -7.22
N GLY A 53 -11.04 -6.43 -6.89
CA GLY A 53 -11.62 -7.44 -7.72
C GLY A 53 -12.59 -8.37 -7.02
N GLY A 54 -13.78 -8.55 -7.60
CA GLY A 54 -14.70 -9.61 -7.17
C GLY A 54 -14.05 -10.98 -7.34
N ILE A 55 -13.89 -11.71 -6.25
CA ILE A 55 -13.51 -13.13 -6.26
C ILE A 55 -14.68 -13.90 -5.66
N PRO A 56 -15.17 -14.98 -6.31
CA PRO A 56 -16.20 -15.85 -5.76
C PRO A 56 -15.75 -16.46 -4.43
N SER A 57 -16.72 -16.80 -3.58
CA SER A 57 -16.46 -17.51 -2.32
C SER A 57 -15.70 -18.82 -2.58
N GLY A 58 -14.67 -19.10 -1.76
CA GLY A 58 -13.87 -20.33 -1.84
C GLY A 58 -12.52 -20.24 -2.58
N TYR A 59 -12.15 -19.06 -3.09
CA TYR A 59 -10.86 -18.83 -3.75
C TYR A 59 -9.96 -17.88 -2.93
N GLN A 60 -8.65 -17.88 -3.24
CA GLN A 60 -7.66 -17.01 -2.58
C GLN A 60 -8.07 -15.54 -2.69
N SER A 61 -7.75 -14.78 -1.63
CA SER A 61 -8.09 -13.36 -1.51
C SER A 61 -7.54 -12.54 -2.69
N ASN A 62 -8.23 -11.46 -3.07
CA ASN A 62 -7.75 -10.57 -4.14
C ASN A 62 -6.54 -9.76 -3.63
N LEU A 63 -5.81 -9.10 -4.54
CA LEU A 63 -4.62 -8.35 -4.16
C LEU A 63 -4.91 -7.34 -3.04
N TYR A 64 -5.96 -6.55 -3.21
CA TYR A 64 -6.39 -5.54 -2.23
C TYR A 64 -6.59 -6.12 -0.81
N ASN A 65 -7.28 -7.25 -0.71
CA ASN A 65 -7.58 -7.93 0.55
C ASN A 65 -6.43 -8.82 1.04
N SER A 66 -5.40 -9.09 0.21
CA SER A 66 -4.23 -9.89 0.58
C SER A 66 -3.10 -9.08 1.22
N ILE A 67 -3.18 -7.74 1.14
CA ILE A 67 -2.14 -6.87 1.70
C ILE A 67 -2.26 -6.87 3.22
N GLU A 68 -1.18 -7.24 3.90
CA GLU A 68 -1.01 -7.20 5.34
C GLU A 68 0.41 -6.74 5.70
N SER A 69 0.58 -6.17 6.90
CA SER A 69 1.88 -5.88 7.51
C SER A 69 2.14 -6.91 8.61
N LYS A 70 3.40 -7.28 8.79
CA LYS A 70 3.87 -8.04 9.94
C LYS A 70 5.07 -7.34 10.53
N TYR A 71 4.96 -6.99 11.80
CA TYR A 71 6.07 -6.44 12.56
C TYR A 71 6.80 -7.57 13.30
N ASP A 72 8.11 -7.64 13.14
CA ASP A 72 8.98 -8.52 13.91
C ASP A 72 9.73 -7.70 14.97
N VAL A 73 9.41 -7.96 16.24
CA VAL A 73 9.97 -7.25 17.40
C VAL A 73 11.46 -7.58 17.62
N GLU A 74 11.90 -8.76 17.20
CA GLU A 74 13.28 -9.22 17.37
C GLU A 74 14.20 -8.59 16.33
N SER A 75 13.79 -8.61 15.05
CA SER A 75 14.57 -8.00 13.96
C SER A 75 14.31 -6.50 13.78
N GLN A 76 13.27 -5.95 14.40
CA GLN A 76 12.80 -4.57 14.20
C GLN A 76 12.51 -4.27 12.74
N GLU A 77 11.90 -5.23 12.05
CA GLU A 77 11.54 -5.14 10.64
C GLU A 77 10.03 -5.19 10.46
N VAL A 78 9.56 -4.49 9.45
CA VAL A 78 8.18 -4.54 8.99
C VAL A 78 8.16 -5.21 7.63
N GLU A 79 7.49 -6.35 7.55
CA GLU A 79 7.24 -7.03 6.29
C GLU A 79 5.88 -6.63 5.74
N ILE A 80 5.84 -6.23 4.47
CA ILE A 80 4.58 -6.06 3.74
C ILE A 80 4.35 -7.31 2.89
N LEU A 81 3.31 -8.05 3.22
CA LEU A 81 2.93 -9.28 2.53
C LEU A 81 1.73 -9.01 1.64
N MET A 82 1.78 -9.53 0.42
CA MET A 82 0.66 -9.49 -0.53
C MET A 82 0.84 -10.58 -1.59
N ASN A 83 -0.24 -10.90 -2.32
CA ASN A 83 -0.18 -11.90 -3.37
C ASN A 83 0.94 -11.62 -4.39
N GLU A 84 1.74 -12.64 -4.73
CA GLU A 84 2.93 -12.55 -5.61
C GLU A 84 2.69 -11.82 -6.95
N TYR A 85 1.47 -11.91 -7.50
CA TYR A 85 1.15 -11.25 -8.77
C TYR A 85 1.09 -9.71 -8.68
N TRP A 86 1.29 -9.11 -7.50
CA TRP A 86 1.34 -7.66 -7.30
C TRP A 86 2.36 -6.98 -8.21
N GLN A 87 3.52 -7.60 -8.46
CA GLN A 87 4.58 -7.05 -9.31
C GLN A 87 4.08 -6.80 -10.72
N TRP A 88 3.30 -7.74 -11.28
CA TRP A 88 2.72 -7.60 -12.61
C TRP A 88 1.59 -6.56 -12.67
N VAL A 89 0.95 -6.27 -11.54
CA VAL A 89 0.00 -5.16 -11.44
C VAL A 89 0.77 -3.84 -11.43
N ASN A 90 1.84 -3.74 -10.65
CA ASN A 90 2.65 -2.53 -10.53
C ASN A 90 3.41 -2.19 -11.81
N ASP A 91 4.29 -3.10 -12.24
CA ASP A 91 5.28 -2.89 -13.31
C ASP A 91 4.69 -3.15 -14.70
N GLY A 92 3.50 -3.75 -14.73
CA GLY A 92 2.89 -4.25 -15.95
C GLY A 92 3.69 -5.43 -16.52
N ARG A 93 3.46 -5.73 -17.79
CA ARG A 93 4.16 -6.81 -18.50
C ARG A 93 4.52 -6.38 -19.90
N ARG A 94 5.80 -6.45 -20.26
CA ARG A 94 6.27 -6.17 -21.62
C ARG A 94 5.73 -7.20 -22.63
N PRO A 95 5.48 -6.79 -23.90
CA PRO A 95 5.22 -7.73 -24.98
C PRO A 95 6.47 -8.57 -25.28
N GLY A 96 6.27 -9.71 -25.96
CA GLY A 96 7.35 -10.51 -26.54
C GLY A 96 7.22 -12.02 -26.29
N SER A 97 6.86 -12.42 -25.08
CA SER A 97 6.71 -13.84 -24.70
C SER A 97 5.28 -14.16 -24.26
N TYR A 98 4.89 -15.42 -24.43
CA TYR A 98 3.64 -15.93 -23.84
C TYR A 98 3.71 -15.88 -22.31
N ALA A 99 2.59 -15.51 -21.70
CA ALA A 99 2.40 -15.68 -20.27
C ALA A 99 2.09 -17.16 -19.95
N PRO A 100 2.50 -17.67 -18.77
CA PRO A 100 2.20 -19.03 -18.36
C PRO A 100 0.70 -19.34 -18.39
N ILE A 101 0.31 -20.41 -19.07
CA ILE A 101 -1.11 -20.74 -19.29
C ILE A 101 -1.79 -21.21 -18.00
N LYS A 102 -1.13 -22.04 -17.18
CA LYS A 102 -1.74 -22.61 -15.96
C LYS A 102 -2.18 -21.52 -14.96
N PRO A 103 -1.34 -20.53 -14.59
CA PRO A 103 -1.78 -19.43 -13.74
C PRO A 103 -2.92 -18.61 -14.34
N LEU A 104 -2.88 -18.33 -15.65
CA LEU A 104 -3.95 -17.60 -16.33
C LEU A 104 -5.27 -18.39 -16.37
N GLN A 105 -5.20 -19.71 -16.49
CA GLN A 105 -6.37 -20.58 -16.42
C GLN A 105 -6.97 -20.55 -15.02
N GLN A 106 -6.15 -20.70 -13.97
CA GLN A 106 -6.62 -20.57 -12.59
C GLN A 106 -7.24 -19.20 -12.33
N TRP A 107 -6.58 -18.13 -12.78
CA TRP A 107 -7.13 -16.78 -12.70
C TRP A 107 -8.47 -16.67 -13.45
N ALA A 108 -8.61 -17.23 -14.64
CA ALA A 108 -9.87 -17.18 -15.40
C ALA A 108 -10.99 -17.97 -14.71
N MET A 109 -10.70 -19.12 -14.11
CA MET A 109 -11.66 -19.87 -13.30
C MET A 109 -12.10 -19.06 -12.08
N GLN A 110 -11.12 -18.53 -11.33
CA GLN A 110 -11.36 -17.74 -10.13
C GLN A 110 -12.12 -16.46 -10.44
N ARG A 111 -11.74 -15.75 -11.50
CA ARG A 111 -12.19 -14.38 -11.75
C ARG A 111 -13.43 -14.33 -12.62
N LEU A 112 -13.50 -15.17 -13.64
CA LEU A 112 -14.55 -15.15 -14.64
C LEU A 112 -15.59 -16.25 -14.37
N GLY A 113 -15.38 -17.11 -13.36
CA GLY A 113 -16.29 -18.20 -13.03
C GLY A 113 -16.34 -19.30 -14.11
N LEU A 114 -15.33 -19.36 -14.97
CA LEU A 114 -15.29 -20.31 -16.08
C LEU A 114 -14.97 -21.72 -15.58
N ASN A 115 -15.53 -22.72 -16.25
CA ASN A 115 -15.07 -24.11 -16.08
C ASN A 115 -13.64 -24.28 -16.61
N SER A 116 -13.01 -25.42 -16.33
CA SER A 116 -11.61 -25.67 -16.68
C SER A 116 -11.30 -25.57 -18.19
N GLU A 117 -12.21 -26.01 -19.05
CA GLU A 117 -12.03 -26.02 -20.50
C GLU A 117 -12.12 -24.60 -21.08
N ASP A 118 -13.18 -23.88 -20.72
CA ASP A 118 -13.36 -22.48 -21.13
C ASP A 118 -12.26 -21.58 -20.58
N ALA A 119 -11.84 -21.83 -19.33
CA ALA A 119 -10.73 -21.11 -18.71
C ALA A 119 -9.40 -21.34 -19.43
N LYS A 120 -9.15 -22.54 -19.96
CA LYS A 120 -7.94 -22.84 -20.74
C LYS A 120 -7.92 -22.07 -22.05
N SER A 121 -9.07 -22.00 -22.73
CA SER A 121 -9.24 -21.23 -23.97
C SER A 121 -9.09 -19.72 -23.71
N ALA A 122 -9.71 -19.21 -22.65
CA ALA A 122 -9.55 -17.83 -22.20
C ALA A 122 -8.08 -17.52 -21.85
N ALA A 123 -7.41 -18.40 -21.11
CA ALA A 123 -6.00 -18.25 -20.74
C ALA A 123 -5.08 -18.17 -21.95
N PHE A 124 -5.32 -18.99 -22.98
CA PHE A 124 -4.56 -18.91 -24.23
C PHE A 124 -4.80 -17.58 -24.96
N GLY A 125 -6.06 -17.12 -25.03
CA GLY A 125 -6.41 -15.82 -25.60
C GLY A 125 -5.75 -14.65 -24.86
N ILE A 126 -5.76 -14.68 -23.52
CA ILE A 126 -5.09 -13.68 -22.67
C ILE A 126 -3.58 -13.71 -22.91
N SER A 127 -2.97 -14.90 -22.87
CA SER A 127 -1.53 -15.07 -23.07
C SER A 127 -1.06 -14.55 -24.43
N LYS A 128 -1.83 -14.81 -25.50
CA LYS A 128 -1.58 -14.27 -26.84
C LYS A 128 -1.69 -12.75 -26.90
N ASN A 129 -2.67 -12.15 -26.21
CA ASN A 129 -2.79 -10.69 -26.12
C ASN A 129 -1.61 -10.08 -25.35
N LEU A 130 -1.22 -10.67 -24.22
CA LEU A 130 -0.06 -10.23 -23.43
C LEU A 130 1.25 -10.37 -24.19
N GLN A 131 1.43 -11.44 -24.97
CA GLN A 131 2.57 -11.58 -25.86
C GLN A 131 2.63 -10.45 -26.88
N LYS A 132 1.48 -10.11 -27.49
CA LYS A 132 1.43 -9.13 -28.58
C LYS A 132 1.56 -7.69 -28.08
N PHE A 133 0.87 -7.34 -27.01
CA PHE A 133 0.71 -5.94 -26.57
C PHE A 133 1.32 -5.66 -25.21
N GLY A 134 1.53 -6.69 -24.39
CA GLY A 134 1.79 -6.52 -22.97
C GLY A 134 0.59 -5.94 -22.24
N ILE A 135 0.84 -5.42 -21.04
CA ILE A 135 -0.10 -4.61 -20.26
C ILE A 135 0.67 -3.49 -19.57
N ALA A 136 0.16 -2.27 -19.59
CA ALA A 136 0.85 -1.14 -18.97
C ALA A 136 0.96 -1.29 -17.45
N PRO A 137 2.05 -0.77 -16.86
CA PRO A 137 2.17 -0.60 -15.42
C PRO A 137 1.04 0.26 -14.84
N THR A 138 0.71 0.01 -13.57
CA THR A 138 -0.16 0.92 -12.79
C THR A 138 0.63 1.83 -11.87
N TYR A 139 1.88 1.47 -11.53
CA TYR A 139 2.70 2.19 -10.54
C TYR A 139 1.96 2.45 -9.22
N PHE A 140 1.14 1.48 -8.78
CA PHE A 140 0.33 1.66 -7.58
C PHE A 140 1.19 1.65 -6.32
N TYR A 141 2.32 0.97 -6.37
CA TYR A 141 3.28 0.91 -5.27
C TYR A 141 3.96 2.25 -5.08
N ASP A 142 4.43 2.88 -6.17
CA ASP A 142 5.04 4.21 -6.13
C ASP A 142 4.03 5.26 -5.64
N LEU A 143 2.80 5.21 -6.15
CA LEU A 143 1.71 6.07 -5.68
C LEU A 143 1.42 5.88 -4.17
N ALA A 144 1.50 4.65 -3.67
CA ALA A 144 1.31 4.39 -2.25
C ALA A 144 2.44 4.97 -1.40
N ILE A 145 3.69 4.91 -1.87
CA ILE A 145 4.83 5.53 -1.20
C ILE A 145 4.68 7.05 -1.18
N GLU A 146 4.37 7.68 -2.33
CA GLU A 146 4.17 9.13 -2.42
C GLU A 146 3.06 9.62 -1.47
N ASN A 147 1.96 8.86 -1.38
CA ASN A 147 0.88 9.19 -0.45
C ASN A 147 1.30 8.97 1.01
N LEU A 148 2.06 7.92 1.31
CA LEU A 148 2.56 7.65 2.66
C LEU A 148 3.49 8.77 3.13
N GLU A 149 4.42 9.21 2.27
CA GLU A 149 5.29 10.35 2.56
C GLU A 149 4.48 11.60 2.86
N THR A 150 3.41 11.84 2.10
CA THR A 150 2.50 12.96 2.35
C THR A 150 1.78 12.83 3.69
N THR A 151 1.18 11.67 4.00
CA THR A 151 0.49 11.41 5.27
C THR A 151 1.41 11.56 6.48
N ILE A 152 2.63 11.05 6.40
CA ILE A 152 3.62 11.20 7.47
C ILE A 152 4.01 12.68 7.62
N ASN A 153 4.28 13.38 6.51
CA ASN A 153 4.72 14.78 6.54
C ASN A 153 3.62 15.75 7.00
N ASP A 154 2.38 15.56 6.56
CA ASP A 154 1.32 16.54 6.76
C ASP A 154 0.47 16.30 8.00
N ASP A 155 0.21 15.05 8.38
CA ASP A 155 -0.72 14.76 9.48
C ASP A 155 0.07 14.39 10.74
N LEU A 156 1.07 13.49 10.63
CA LEU A 156 1.78 13.00 11.81
C LEU A 156 2.70 14.05 12.44
N PHE A 157 3.47 14.80 11.64
CA PHE A 157 4.35 15.82 12.20
C PHE A 157 3.60 17.05 12.71
N LYS A 158 2.45 17.42 12.13
CA LYS A 158 1.62 18.52 12.65
C LYS A 158 1.01 18.18 14.01
N ASP A 159 0.56 16.95 14.19
CA ASP A 159 0.02 16.49 15.48
C ASP A 159 1.11 16.45 16.56
N ILE A 160 2.33 16.04 16.20
CA ILE A 160 3.50 16.08 17.09
C ILE A 160 3.87 17.53 17.44
N GLU A 161 3.94 18.42 16.45
CA GLU A 161 4.25 19.84 16.65
C GLU A 161 3.25 20.48 17.61
N THR A 162 1.95 20.31 17.35
CA THR A 162 0.87 20.82 18.22
C THR A 162 0.98 20.25 19.62
N SER A 163 1.22 18.94 19.76
CA SER A 163 1.36 18.32 21.10
C SER A 163 2.60 18.81 21.86
N VAL A 164 3.69 19.15 21.17
CA VAL A 164 4.89 19.72 21.79
C VAL A 164 4.64 21.18 22.18
N GLU A 165 3.99 21.95 21.32
CA GLU A 165 3.59 23.33 21.63
C GLU A 165 2.67 23.39 22.85
N ASP A 166 1.62 22.56 22.90
CA ASP A 166 0.71 22.46 24.04
C ASP A 166 1.46 22.09 25.32
N PHE A 167 2.38 21.13 25.26
CA PHE A 167 3.19 20.74 26.41
C PHE A 167 4.11 21.86 26.89
N LEU A 168 4.78 22.56 25.96
CA LEU A 168 5.65 23.68 26.29
C LEU A 168 4.85 24.86 26.87
N GLU A 169 3.68 25.16 26.32
CA GLU A 169 2.79 26.21 26.84
C GLU A 169 2.33 25.88 28.25
N HIS A 170 1.89 24.64 28.52
CA HIS A 170 1.49 24.21 29.87
C HIS A 170 2.66 24.23 30.87
N LEU A 171 3.88 23.86 30.46
CA LEU A 171 5.06 23.97 31.34
C LEU A 171 5.41 25.43 31.65
N VAL A 172 5.23 26.33 30.68
CA VAL A 172 5.47 27.77 30.87
C VAL A 172 4.39 28.38 31.76
N GLU A 173 3.12 28.00 31.59
CA GLU A 173 2.03 28.43 32.47
C GLU A 173 2.16 27.90 33.90
N GLU A 174 2.61 26.66 34.10
CA GLU A 174 2.88 26.12 35.44
C GLU A 174 4.09 26.79 36.12
N THR A 175 5.07 27.27 35.36
CA THR A 175 6.27 27.93 35.92
C THR A 175 6.07 29.43 36.17
N ILE A 176 5.07 30.06 35.55
CA ILE A 176 4.65 31.43 35.86
C ILE A 176 3.54 31.38 36.90
N SER A 177 3.92 31.20 38.18
CA SER A 177 2.99 31.49 39.28
C SER A 177 2.70 33.01 39.33
N PRO A 178 1.47 33.47 39.66
CA PRO A 178 1.06 34.88 39.53
C PRO A 178 1.83 35.87 40.42
N ASP A 179 2.56 35.38 41.42
CA ASP A 179 3.21 36.21 42.44
C ASP A 179 4.71 36.34 42.20
N ASN A 180 5.08 37.12 41.19
CA ASN A 180 6.45 37.58 40.95
C ASN A 180 6.89 38.65 41.98
N ASN A 181 6.97 38.30 43.26
CA ASN A 181 7.71 39.08 44.25
C ASN A 181 9.07 38.43 44.52
N ILE A 182 10.12 39.00 43.93
CA ILE A 182 11.51 38.70 44.25
C ILE A 182 11.94 39.67 45.35
N GLU A 183 11.94 39.23 46.62
CA GLU A 183 12.61 39.97 47.68
C GLU A 183 14.12 39.69 47.60
N VAL A 184 14.89 40.74 47.29
CA VAL A 184 16.35 40.75 47.39
C VAL A 184 16.72 41.25 48.78
N THR A 185 17.16 40.36 49.66
CA THR A 185 17.81 40.73 50.92
C THR A 185 19.30 40.92 50.67
N ILE A 186 19.80 42.15 50.87
CA ILE A 186 21.23 42.52 50.81
C ILE A 186 21.92 42.07 52.10
#